data_AF-A0AA96GCZ7-F1
#
_entry.id   AF-A0AA96GCZ7-F1
#
_cell.length_a   1.000
_cell.length_b   1.000
_cell.length_c   1.000
_cell.angle_alpha   90.00
_cell.angle_beta   90.00
_cell.angle_gamma   90.00
#
_symmetry.space_group_name_H-M   'P 1'
#
loop_
_entity.id
_entity.type
_entity.pdbx_description
1 polymer ?
#
loop_
_entity_poly.entity_id
_entity_poly.type
_entity_poly.pdbx_seq_one_letter_code
_entity_poly.pdbx_strand_id
1 'polypeptide(L)'
;MKRHGVFLGTPLHSQAYRTAGMGQELFCDPGSVHRIGPHASKRSWASRLGGTILVFLWMGAVVPLAMGSHKGSEEHHVVSDSVTEKSVEHDIAGAPFQIYLSGGIGTDEQGGAKLARADDALQTVIGAFNHLMEHRTDYARFDEALNKGALQKVIIEPKVVNREGKEFLLLVARTSQPNQVNLLISASALEEEGYLNHPEQLVPVLAREFQWVVSKSDTTPKRQAKLFPSDLKQAPIKTNQEIAAMSGEDREQLLQALFRTYLTTTDRHNSLEGQPYYETGSTTRIPPAQPDFTTKLYDIRVREALQKIVREPDFQEQTPKAVRSLLNGKIWNVAFADIHNRDWATRTRVVPKEQSITAGEEDKTIQPATVLINIHRSASPDDPFFEETKGLPMGALPTEILARVIAREIQDNITEKSMRGHVAQDELSAPQ
;
A
#
# COMPACT_ATOMS: atom_id res chain seq x y z
N MET A 1 20.66 23.46 -63.05
CA MET A 1 19.36 22.81 -63.34
C MET A 1 18.53 22.83 -62.05
N LYS A 2 17.26 23.28 -62.06
CA LYS A 2 16.01 22.47 -62.15
C LYS A 2 15.96 21.29 -61.14
N ARG A 3 14.87 21.03 -60.39
CA ARG A 3 13.63 21.81 -60.08
C ARG A 3 12.78 20.99 -59.08
N HIS A 4 12.22 21.62 -58.02
CA HIS A 4 11.02 21.21 -57.24
C HIS A 4 10.99 19.78 -56.62
N GLY A 5 10.12 19.42 -55.65
CA GLY A 5 9.25 20.25 -54.80
C GLY A 5 8.29 19.42 -53.93
N VAL A 6 8.00 19.94 -52.73
CA VAL A 6 6.68 20.01 -52.04
C VAL A 6 5.68 18.85 -52.21
N PHE A 7 5.27 18.21 -51.10
CA PHE A 7 3.89 18.35 -50.58
C PHE A 7 3.73 17.94 -49.10
N LEU A 8 2.95 18.73 -48.36
CA LEU A 8 2.45 18.45 -47.01
C LEU A 8 0.94 18.20 -47.10
N GLY A 9 0.44 17.15 -46.46
CA GLY A 9 -1.00 16.87 -46.35
C GLY A 9 -1.54 17.22 -44.96
N THR A 10 -2.31 18.30 -44.85
CA THR A 10 -3.06 18.64 -43.64
C THR A 10 -4.39 17.87 -43.55
N PRO A 11 -4.92 17.59 -42.34
CA PRO A 11 -6.18 16.88 -42.18
C PRO A 11 -7.39 17.72 -42.61
N LEU A 12 -8.46 17.04 -43.02
CA LEU A 12 -9.77 17.64 -43.27
C LEU A 12 -10.79 17.21 -42.20
N HIS A 13 -11.62 18.18 -41.80
CA HIS A 13 -13.08 18.11 -41.57
C HIS A 13 -13.79 16.74 -41.45
N SER A 14 -14.81 16.57 -40.58
CA SER A 14 -15.68 17.55 -39.91
C SER A 14 -16.53 16.95 -38.76
N GLN A 15 -17.29 17.81 -38.06
CA GLN A 15 -18.71 17.69 -37.63
C GLN A 15 -19.37 16.30 -37.42
N ALA A 16 -20.37 16.09 -36.53
CA ALA A 16 -20.98 16.85 -35.41
C ALA A 16 -22.13 15.98 -34.80
N TYR A 17 -23.05 16.59 -34.03
CA TYR A 17 -24.43 16.15 -33.67
C TYR A 17 -24.71 15.36 -32.37
N ARG A 18 -25.32 16.11 -31.43
CA ARG A 18 -26.61 15.87 -30.71
C ARG A 18 -26.88 14.58 -29.89
N THR A 19 -26.94 14.80 -28.57
CA THR A 19 -28.18 14.82 -27.73
C THR A 19 -29.49 14.14 -28.22
N ALA A 20 -30.16 13.39 -27.31
CA ALA A 20 -31.55 13.54 -26.83
C ALA A 20 -32.39 12.24 -26.69
N GLY A 21 -33.41 12.24 -25.80
CA GLY A 21 -34.37 11.14 -25.54
C GLY A 21 -33.96 10.25 -24.36
N MET A 22 -34.65 10.14 -23.21
CA MET A 22 -35.95 10.61 -22.69
C MET A 22 -37.21 9.81 -23.12
N GLY A 23 -37.97 9.36 -22.11
CA GLY A 23 -39.17 8.49 -22.18
C GLY A 23 -39.03 7.35 -21.14
N GLN A 24 -39.76 7.32 -20.01
CA GLN A 24 -41.17 6.91 -19.84
C GLN A 24 -41.44 5.43 -20.21
N GLU A 25 -42.26 4.64 -19.53
CA GLU A 25 -42.90 4.58 -18.18
C GLU A 25 -43.89 3.38 -18.27
N LEU A 26 -44.67 3.10 -17.21
CA LEU A 26 -45.77 2.10 -17.13
C LEU A 26 -45.31 0.61 -17.08
N PHE A 27 -45.51 -0.11 -15.96
CA PHE A 27 -46.76 -0.69 -15.41
C PHE A 27 -47.24 -1.99 -16.09
N CYS A 28 -47.12 -3.12 -15.40
CA CYS A 28 -48.26 -3.92 -14.89
C CYS A 28 -47.83 -5.22 -14.18
N ASP A 29 -48.20 -5.36 -12.91
CA ASP A 29 -48.42 -6.65 -12.21
C ASP A 29 -49.92 -7.01 -12.34
N PRO A 30 -50.33 -8.30 -12.38
CA PRO A 30 -51.04 -8.81 -11.18
C PRO A 30 -51.00 -10.34 -10.89
N GLY A 31 -50.81 -10.70 -9.62
CA GLY A 31 -51.48 -11.85 -8.93
C GLY A 31 -50.58 -13.01 -8.49
N SER A 32 -50.51 -13.45 -7.21
CA SER A 32 -51.55 -13.97 -6.27
C SER A 32 -52.12 -15.35 -6.69
N VAL A 33 -52.40 -16.34 -5.82
CA VAL A 33 -52.58 -16.43 -4.33
C VAL A 33 -51.96 -17.78 -3.80
N HIS A 34 -52.10 -18.36 -2.58
CA HIS A 34 -53.11 -18.25 -1.48
C HIS A 34 -52.56 -18.53 -0.05
N ARG A 35 -52.44 -19.80 0.36
CA ARG A 35 -52.24 -20.37 1.73
C ARG A 35 -51.51 -21.74 1.61
N ILE A 36 -50.99 -22.44 2.63
CA ILE A 36 -51.52 -22.83 3.96
C ILE A 36 -50.37 -23.10 4.96
N GLY A 37 -50.64 -22.92 6.26
CA GLY A 37 -49.94 -23.56 7.40
C GLY A 37 -50.98 -24.06 8.43
N PRO A 38 -50.63 -24.41 9.69
CA PRO A 38 -49.32 -24.38 10.36
C PRO A 38 -48.95 -25.72 11.05
N HIS A 39 -47.88 -25.75 11.85
CA HIS A 39 -47.91 -26.49 13.11
C HIS A 39 -46.93 -25.87 14.14
N ALA A 40 -47.28 -25.95 15.42
CA ALA A 40 -46.46 -25.45 16.52
C ALA A 40 -46.31 -26.50 17.62
N SER A 41 -45.19 -26.48 18.34
CA SER A 41 -45.03 -27.16 19.62
C SER A 41 -44.22 -26.27 20.58
N LYS A 42 -44.71 -26.15 21.82
CA LYS A 42 -44.08 -25.34 22.88
C LYS A 42 -43.23 -26.23 23.77
N ARG A 43 -42.10 -25.75 24.26
CA ARG A 43 -41.54 -26.15 25.57
C ARG A 43 -40.60 -25.08 26.13
N SER A 44 -41.18 -24.19 26.94
CA SER A 44 -40.44 -23.46 27.97
C SER A 44 -40.19 -24.36 29.18
N TRP A 45 -39.14 -24.11 29.94
CA TRP A 45 -39.19 -24.18 31.41
C TRP A 45 -38.22 -23.15 31.99
N ALA A 46 -38.54 -22.64 33.18
CA ALA A 46 -37.73 -21.67 33.92
C ALA A 46 -36.72 -22.44 34.82
N SER A 47 -35.77 -21.86 35.56
CA SER A 47 -35.30 -20.49 35.79
C SER A 47 -34.09 -20.57 36.74
N ARG A 48 -33.15 -19.61 36.72
CA ARG A 48 -32.46 -19.17 37.96
C ARG A 48 -31.78 -17.81 37.79
N LEU A 49 -31.63 -17.11 38.92
CA LEU A 49 -31.10 -15.74 38.99
C LEU A 49 -29.57 -15.73 38.95
N GLY A 50 -29.02 -14.66 38.39
CA GLY A 50 -27.60 -14.29 38.46
C GLY A 50 -27.47 -12.85 37.98
N GLY A 51 -27.56 -11.88 38.90
CA GLY A 51 -27.71 -10.47 38.54
C GLY A 51 -26.39 -9.79 38.17
N THR A 52 -26.44 -8.91 37.16
CA THR A 52 -25.44 -7.84 36.94
C THR A 52 -26.18 -6.61 36.42
N ILE A 53 -25.88 -5.44 36.98
CA ILE A 53 -26.48 -4.17 36.55
C ILE A 53 -25.69 -3.68 35.34
N LEU A 54 -26.25 -3.84 34.15
CA LEU A 54 -25.66 -3.38 32.90
C LEU A 54 -26.26 -2.01 32.55
N VAL A 55 -25.51 -0.95 32.83
CA VAL A 55 -25.88 0.42 32.46
C VAL A 55 -25.75 0.56 30.94
N PHE A 56 -26.88 0.51 30.24
CA PHE A 56 -26.93 0.91 28.84
C PHE A 56 -26.75 2.43 28.73
N LEU A 57 -25.65 2.85 28.12
CA LEU A 57 -25.46 4.20 27.62
C LEU A 57 -25.18 4.09 26.11
N TRP A 58 -25.87 4.91 25.32
CA TRP A 58 -26.17 4.60 23.92
C TRP A 58 -25.45 5.54 22.94
N MET A 59 -24.90 4.97 21.87
CA MET A 59 -24.40 5.62 20.65
C MET A 59 -23.47 6.85 20.80
N GLY A 60 -22.18 6.62 20.64
CA GLY A 60 -21.32 7.51 19.85
C GLY A 60 -21.12 6.88 18.47
N ALA A 61 -21.47 7.58 17.38
CA ALA A 61 -21.32 7.03 16.03
C ALA A 61 -19.86 7.14 15.58
N VAL A 62 -19.19 6.01 15.36
CA VAL A 62 -17.87 6.00 14.73
C VAL A 62 -18.04 6.33 13.24
N VAL A 63 -17.83 7.60 12.92
CA VAL A 63 -17.75 8.06 11.52
C VAL A 63 -16.57 7.34 10.85
N PRO A 64 -16.75 6.77 9.64
CA PRO A 64 -15.61 6.25 8.88
C PRO A 64 -14.75 7.43 8.42
N LEU A 65 -13.68 7.72 9.17
CA LEU A 65 -12.69 8.74 8.79
C LEU A 65 -12.14 8.42 7.39
N ALA A 66 -12.30 9.37 6.47
CA ALA A 66 -11.95 9.19 5.07
C ALA A 66 -10.42 9.12 4.92
N MET A 67 -9.89 7.91 4.75
CA MET A 67 -8.44 7.70 4.67
C MET A 67 -7.80 8.53 3.54
N GLY A 68 -6.91 9.45 3.95
CA GLY A 68 -6.15 10.30 3.04
C GLY A 68 -5.32 9.50 2.05
N SER A 69 -5.78 9.40 0.79
CA SER A 69 -4.98 8.79 -0.27
C SER A 69 -3.79 9.69 -0.62
N HIS A 70 -2.62 9.37 -0.06
CA HIS A 70 -1.34 10.01 -0.40
C HIS A 70 -0.70 9.30 -1.60
N LYS A 71 -0.79 9.92 -2.78
CA LYS A 71 0.01 9.52 -3.95
C LYS A 71 1.51 9.71 -3.66
N GLY A 72 2.35 8.93 -4.35
CA GLY A 72 3.78 9.21 -4.45
C GLY A 72 4.04 10.28 -5.51
N SER A 73 5.25 10.87 -5.50
CA SER A 73 5.56 12.16 -6.16
C SER A 73 4.64 13.31 -5.64
N GLU A 74 5.00 14.59 -5.70
CA GLU A 74 6.12 15.21 -6.42
C GLU A 74 7.17 15.86 -5.50
N GLU A 75 8.20 16.43 -6.12
CA GLU A 75 9.02 17.46 -5.47
C GLU A 75 8.14 18.68 -5.18
N HIS A 76 7.92 19.01 -3.91
CA HIS A 76 7.60 20.40 -3.60
C HIS A 76 8.87 21.20 -3.79
N HIS A 77 8.94 21.95 -4.89
CA HIS A 77 9.73 23.16 -4.91
C HIS A 77 9.12 24.09 -3.84
N VAL A 78 9.67 24.03 -2.63
CA VAL A 78 9.67 25.19 -1.74
C VAL A 78 10.15 26.36 -2.60
N VAL A 79 9.38 27.45 -2.63
CA VAL A 79 9.56 28.53 -3.62
C VAL A 79 10.77 29.39 -3.24
N SER A 80 11.96 28.85 -3.51
CA SER A 80 13.31 29.41 -3.32
C SER A 80 13.70 29.78 -1.89
N ASP A 81 14.99 29.69 -1.60
CA ASP A 81 15.61 30.27 -0.40
C ASP A 81 15.70 31.82 -0.49
N SER A 82 14.62 32.49 -0.95
CA SER A 82 14.62 33.93 -1.23
C SER A 82 13.30 34.69 -0.99
N VAL A 83 12.23 34.04 -0.53
CA VAL A 83 10.95 34.72 -0.20
C VAL A 83 10.81 34.95 1.32
N THR A 84 11.60 35.91 1.80
CA THR A 84 11.39 36.73 3.03
C THR A 84 10.80 35.98 4.24
N GLU A 85 11.67 35.35 5.04
CA GLU A 85 11.27 34.71 6.31
C GLU A 85 10.56 35.68 7.27
N LYS A 86 9.28 35.40 7.53
CA LYS A 86 8.50 35.89 8.68
C LYS A 86 7.78 34.72 9.38
N SER A 87 8.45 33.58 9.45
CA SER A 87 8.04 32.45 10.28
C SER A 87 8.64 32.60 11.68
N VAL A 88 7.83 32.43 12.71
CA VAL A 88 8.34 32.25 14.07
C VAL A 88 8.84 30.81 14.20
N GLU A 89 10.02 30.65 14.79
CA GLU A 89 10.70 29.38 15.01
C GLU A 89 10.49 28.91 16.45
N HIS A 90 10.15 27.63 16.61
CA HIS A 90 9.83 27.02 17.90
C HIS A 90 10.58 25.71 18.10
N ASP A 91 11.41 25.67 19.14
CA ASP A 91 12.15 24.48 19.56
C ASP A 91 11.24 23.47 20.29
N ILE A 92 11.48 22.18 20.06
CA ILE A 92 10.98 21.07 20.88
C ILE A 92 12.15 20.49 21.68
N ALA A 93 11.97 20.35 22.99
CA ALA A 93 13.05 19.96 23.90
C ALA A 93 13.63 18.58 23.54
N GLY A 94 14.89 18.55 23.10
CA GLY A 94 15.59 17.33 22.70
C GLY A 94 15.29 16.82 21.28
N ALA A 95 14.47 17.52 20.49
CA ALA A 95 14.27 17.19 19.08
C ALA A 95 15.42 17.75 18.21
N PRO A 96 15.79 17.08 17.10
CA PRO A 96 16.79 17.55 16.14
C PRO A 96 16.20 18.47 15.05
N PHE A 97 14.97 18.97 15.23
CA PHE A 97 14.23 19.79 14.27
C PHE A 97 13.43 20.88 14.98
N GLN A 98 13.14 21.97 14.27
CA GLN A 98 12.26 23.05 14.74
C GLN A 98 10.89 23.02 14.04
N ILE A 99 9.91 23.67 14.68
CA ILE A 99 8.57 23.92 14.14
C ILE A 99 8.49 25.38 13.69
N TYR A 100 7.99 25.61 12.48
CA TYR A 100 7.83 26.93 11.87
C TYR A 100 6.37 27.19 11.53
N LEU A 101 5.89 28.41 11.82
CA LEU A 101 4.56 28.86 11.41
C LEU A 101 4.68 29.73 10.13
N SER A 102 4.03 29.32 9.04
CA SER A 102 4.13 29.99 7.74
C SER A 102 3.12 31.14 7.59
N GLY A 103 3.63 32.37 7.45
CA GLY A 103 2.84 33.58 7.27
C GLY A 103 2.20 33.68 5.87
N GLY A 104 1.09 32.97 5.66
CA GLY A 104 0.47 32.84 4.34
C GLY A 104 0.00 34.17 3.70
N ILE A 105 0.36 34.35 2.42
CA ILE A 105 -0.07 35.49 1.60
C ILE A 105 -1.60 35.41 1.40
N GLY A 106 -2.33 36.32 2.04
CA GLY A 106 -3.76 36.51 1.83
C GLY A 106 -4.18 37.83 2.46
N THR A 107 -4.74 38.72 1.63
CA THR A 107 -5.15 40.07 2.01
C THR A 107 -6.36 40.09 2.93
N ASP A 108 -6.69 41.30 3.41
CA ASP A 108 -8.00 41.72 3.92
C ASP A 108 -8.37 41.42 5.39
N GLU A 109 -8.24 42.47 6.20
CA GLU A 109 -9.04 42.92 7.35
C GLU A 109 -9.35 42.00 8.57
N GLN A 110 -9.16 40.68 8.52
CA GLN A 110 -9.51 39.76 9.63
C GLN A 110 -8.32 39.26 10.47
N GLY A 111 -7.27 40.08 10.61
CA GLY A 111 -5.97 39.66 11.16
C GLY A 111 -6.00 39.02 12.56
N GLY A 112 -6.79 39.56 13.50
CA GLY A 112 -6.77 39.10 14.90
C GLY A 112 -7.24 37.66 15.10
N ALA A 113 -8.36 37.27 14.49
CA ALA A 113 -8.87 35.90 14.58
C ALA A 113 -8.05 34.89 13.75
N LYS A 114 -7.36 35.36 12.71
CA LYS A 114 -6.47 34.55 11.88
C LYS A 114 -5.14 34.25 12.58
N LEU A 115 -4.64 35.19 13.40
CA LEU A 115 -3.49 34.98 14.29
C LEU A 115 -3.81 33.98 15.41
N ALA A 116 -4.89 34.20 16.17
CA ALA A 116 -5.25 33.31 17.29
C ALA A 116 -5.39 31.84 16.87
N ARG A 117 -6.03 31.55 15.73
CA ARG A 117 -6.10 30.18 15.16
C ARG A 117 -4.73 29.60 14.80
N ALA A 118 -3.82 30.43 14.31
CA ALA A 118 -2.48 30.00 13.92
C ALA A 118 -1.61 29.70 15.15
N ASP A 119 -1.77 30.48 16.23
CA ASP A 119 -1.17 30.23 17.54
C ASP A 119 -1.76 28.96 18.19
N ASP A 120 -3.09 28.76 18.17
CA ASP A 120 -3.73 27.53 18.66
C ASP A 120 -3.25 26.28 17.90
N ALA A 121 -3.14 26.36 16.56
CA ALA A 121 -2.64 25.27 15.73
C ALA A 121 -1.16 24.95 16.05
N LEU A 122 -0.36 25.99 16.28
CA LEU A 122 1.03 25.87 16.72
C LEU A 122 1.13 25.22 18.11
N GLN A 123 0.36 25.66 19.11
CA GLN A 123 0.35 25.03 20.45
C GLN A 123 -0.13 23.58 20.40
N THR A 124 -1.11 23.27 19.55
CA THR A 124 -1.59 21.90 19.31
C THR A 124 -0.48 21.00 18.78
N VAL A 125 0.26 21.46 17.76
CA VAL A 125 1.37 20.72 17.15
C VAL A 125 2.55 20.58 18.14
N ILE A 126 2.89 21.65 18.87
CA ILE A 126 3.91 21.61 19.94
C ILE A 126 3.55 20.59 21.02
N GLY A 127 2.30 20.61 21.52
CA GLY A 127 1.80 19.67 22.52
C GLY A 127 1.87 18.21 22.04
N ALA A 128 1.47 17.95 20.80
CA ALA A 128 1.56 16.62 20.21
C ALA A 128 3.01 16.14 20.06
N PHE A 129 3.94 17.01 19.65
CA PHE A 129 5.35 16.67 19.56
C PHE A 129 6.03 16.48 20.92
N ASN A 130 5.69 17.28 21.93
CA ASN A 130 6.17 17.06 23.30
C ASN A 130 5.72 15.70 23.83
N HIS A 131 4.44 15.33 23.64
CA HIS A 131 3.96 13.99 24.03
C HIS A 131 4.70 12.86 23.28
N LEU A 132 4.93 13.00 21.96
CA LEU A 132 5.72 12.01 21.21
C LEU A 132 7.18 11.91 21.70
N MET A 133 7.77 13.00 22.18
CA MET A 133 9.13 13.03 22.75
C MET A 133 9.19 12.41 24.16
N GLU A 134 8.19 12.66 25.00
CA GLU A 134 8.06 12.05 26.34
C GLU A 134 7.83 10.53 26.24
N HIS A 135 6.97 10.11 25.30
CA HIS A 135 6.61 8.71 25.04
C HIS A 135 7.40 8.07 23.88
N ARG A 136 8.62 8.56 23.62
CA ARG A 136 9.42 8.22 22.42
C ARG A 136 9.60 6.73 22.17
N THR A 137 9.74 5.90 23.21
CA THR A 137 9.86 4.44 23.11
C THR A 137 8.63 3.75 22.55
N ASP A 138 7.45 4.35 22.75
CA ASP A 138 6.15 3.77 22.42
C ASP A 138 5.85 3.97 20.92
N TYR A 139 6.55 4.90 20.27
CA TYR A 139 6.39 5.30 18.88
C TYR A 139 7.63 4.97 18.03
N ALA A 140 7.91 3.69 17.82
CA ALA A 140 9.15 3.20 17.18
C ALA A 140 9.54 3.87 15.83
N ARG A 141 8.59 4.33 15.00
CA ARG A 141 8.90 5.09 13.76
C ARG A 141 9.29 6.55 14.00
N PHE A 142 8.77 7.16 15.05
CA PHE A 142 9.18 8.49 15.51
C PHE A 142 10.61 8.41 16.07
N ASP A 143 10.89 7.45 16.96
CA ASP A 143 12.24 7.17 17.46
C ASP A 143 13.25 6.90 16.32
N GLU A 144 12.89 6.07 15.35
CA GLU A 144 13.76 5.79 14.19
C GLU A 144 14.07 7.07 13.38
N ALA A 145 13.08 7.94 13.16
CA ALA A 145 13.27 9.19 12.43
C ALA A 145 14.17 10.17 13.20
N LEU A 146 14.02 10.27 14.52
CA LEU A 146 14.88 11.07 15.38
C LEU A 146 16.34 10.55 15.33
N ASN A 147 16.54 9.25 15.52
CA ASN A 147 17.85 8.60 15.49
C ASN A 147 18.56 8.74 14.12
N LYS A 148 17.80 8.92 13.04
CA LYS A 148 18.32 9.15 11.69
C LYS A 148 18.51 10.62 11.32
N GLY A 149 18.05 11.58 12.13
CA GLY A 149 17.98 12.99 11.74
C GLY A 149 17.09 13.23 10.52
N ALA A 150 16.08 12.38 10.32
CA ALA A 150 15.33 12.25 9.07
C ALA A 150 14.37 13.41 8.77
N LEU A 151 13.94 14.13 9.81
CA LEU A 151 13.05 15.29 9.71
C LEU A 151 13.91 16.56 9.88
N GLN A 152 13.89 17.45 8.88
CA GLN A 152 14.64 18.71 8.90
C GLN A 152 13.83 19.82 9.57
N LYS A 153 12.57 20.02 9.12
CA LYS A 153 11.65 21.04 9.65
C LYS A 153 10.22 20.50 9.70
N VAL A 154 9.45 20.95 10.69
CA VAL A 154 7.98 20.92 10.66
C VAL A 154 7.49 22.31 10.25
N ILE A 155 6.56 22.39 9.31
CA ILE A 155 6.03 23.66 8.80
C ILE A 155 4.50 23.63 8.89
N ILE A 156 3.93 24.54 9.67
CA ILE A 156 2.49 24.73 9.79
C ILE A 156 2.08 25.77 8.75
N GLU A 157 1.26 25.38 7.79
CA GLU A 157 0.76 26.22 6.71
C GLU A 157 -0.76 26.43 6.85
N PRO A 158 -1.34 27.58 6.42
CA PRO A 158 -2.78 27.81 6.53
C PRO A 158 -3.63 26.73 5.85
N LYS A 159 -3.15 26.23 4.70
CA LYS A 159 -3.62 25.03 3.99
C LYS A 159 -2.42 24.34 3.36
N VAL A 160 -2.36 23.00 3.42
CA VAL A 160 -1.36 22.19 2.71
C VAL A 160 -2.03 21.52 1.51
N VAL A 161 -1.51 21.79 0.31
CA VAL A 161 -1.98 21.22 -0.97
C VAL A 161 -0.85 20.55 -1.73
N ASN A 162 -1.14 19.49 -2.48
CA ASN A 162 -0.21 18.99 -3.51
C ASN A 162 -0.36 19.76 -4.84
N ARG A 163 0.47 19.42 -5.84
CA ARG A 163 0.40 20.04 -7.18
C ARG A 163 -0.92 19.78 -7.93
N GLU A 164 -1.66 18.72 -7.56
CA GLU A 164 -3.00 18.43 -8.09
C GLU A 164 -4.11 19.30 -7.45
N GLY A 165 -3.77 20.18 -6.50
CA GLY A 165 -4.73 21.01 -5.77
C GLY A 165 -5.51 20.26 -4.68
N LYS A 166 -5.12 19.03 -4.35
CA LYS A 166 -5.73 18.26 -3.26
C LYS A 166 -5.17 18.69 -1.91
N GLU A 167 -6.04 19.02 -0.98
CA GLU A 167 -5.71 19.34 0.41
C GLU A 167 -5.38 18.10 1.26
N PHE A 168 -4.54 18.29 2.27
CA PHE A 168 -4.10 17.27 3.23
C PHE A 168 -3.93 17.86 4.63
N LEU A 169 -4.22 17.07 5.68
CA LEU A 169 -3.92 17.42 7.07
C LEU A 169 -2.40 17.46 7.34
N LEU A 170 -1.69 16.43 6.86
CA LEU A 170 -0.25 16.25 7.00
C LEU A 170 0.36 15.88 5.63
N LEU A 171 1.54 16.38 5.31
CA LEU A 171 2.25 16.00 4.07
C LEU A 171 3.78 16.00 4.26
N VAL A 172 4.38 14.82 4.19
CA VAL A 172 5.85 14.69 4.16
C VAL A 172 6.39 15.05 2.76
N ALA A 173 7.18 16.12 2.67
CA ALA A 173 7.84 16.60 1.46
C ALA A 173 9.35 16.33 1.49
N ARG A 174 9.97 16.02 0.35
CA ARG A 174 11.44 15.90 0.26
C ARG A 174 12.12 17.25 0.26
N THR A 175 13.33 17.29 0.81
CA THR A 175 14.22 18.46 0.80
C THR A 175 15.30 18.30 -0.27
N SER A 176 16.11 19.35 -0.47
CA SER A 176 17.35 19.26 -1.26
C SER A 176 18.48 18.52 -0.54
N GLN A 177 18.35 18.25 0.76
CA GLN A 177 19.34 17.53 1.55
C GLN A 177 19.08 16.02 1.49
N PRO A 178 20.12 15.20 1.25
CA PRO A 178 19.98 13.75 1.30
C PRO A 178 19.63 13.30 2.73
N ASN A 179 18.83 12.25 2.83
CA ASN A 179 18.36 11.68 4.10
C ASN A 179 17.45 12.61 4.93
N GLN A 180 16.87 13.66 4.32
CA GLN A 180 16.02 14.63 5.03
C GLN A 180 14.71 14.99 4.31
N VAL A 181 13.64 15.13 5.09
CA VAL A 181 12.30 15.57 4.67
C VAL A 181 11.80 16.72 5.55
N ASN A 182 10.83 17.49 5.03
CA ASN A 182 9.99 18.38 5.83
C ASN A 182 8.62 17.72 6.07
N LEU A 183 7.99 18.01 7.20
CA LEU A 183 6.59 17.67 7.46
C LEU A 183 5.76 18.95 7.39
N LEU A 184 4.87 19.05 6.41
CA LEU A 184 3.89 20.12 6.30
C LEU A 184 2.62 19.74 7.08
N ILE A 185 2.01 20.69 7.78
CA ILE A 185 0.80 20.51 8.59
C ILE A 185 -0.21 21.61 8.25
N SER A 186 -1.45 21.25 7.94
CA SER A 186 -2.51 22.19 7.54
C SER A 186 -3.30 22.71 8.74
N ALA A 187 -3.19 24.01 9.02
CA ALA A 187 -3.91 24.64 10.11
C ALA A 187 -5.43 24.62 9.92
N SER A 188 -5.95 24.79 8.69
CA SER A 188 -7.40 24.68 8.47
C SER A 188 -7.90 23.25 8.68
N ALA A 189 -7.13 22.24 8.27
CA ALA A 189 -7.53 20.84 8.49
C ALA A 189 -7.47 20.44 9.97
N LEU A 190 -6.55 21.02 10.78
CA LEU A 190 -6.58 20.85 12.24
C LEU A 190 -7.86 21.41 12.87
N GLU A 191 -8.41 22.51 12.35
CA GLU A 191 -9.71 23.06 12.79
C GLU A 191 -10.89 22.24 12.24
N GLU A 192 -10.88 21.89 10.95
CA GLU A 192 -11.96 21.17 10.25
C GLU A 192 -12.12 19.71 10.73
N GLU A 193 -11.03 19.02 11.08
CA GLU A 193 -11.04 17.64 11.61
C GLU A 193 -11.12 17.59 13.16
N GLY A 194 -11.15 18.75 13.84
CA GLY A 194 -11.38 18.85 15.29
C GLY A 194 -10.15 18.59 16.19
N TYR A 195 -8.94 18.61 15.62
CA TYR A 195 -7.69 18.43 16.37
C TYR A 195 -7.21 19.69 17.10
N LEU A 196 -7.71 20.87 16.73
CA LEU A 196 -7.30 22.16 17.31
C LEU A 196 -7.53 22.19 18.83
N ASN A 197 -6.51 22.57 19.59
CA ASN A 197 -6.43 22.52 21.06
C ASN A 197 -6.55 21.11 21.68
N HIS A 198 -6.42 20.06 20.87
CA HIS A 198 -6.50 18.65 21.26
C HIS A 198 -5.24 17.86 20.84
N PRO A 199 -4.04 18.20 21.37
CA PRO A 199 -2.78 17.56 21.01
C PRO A 199 -2.80 16.03 21.19
N GLU A 200 -3.50 15.53 22.21
CA GLU A 200 -3.65 14.11 22.52
C GLU A 200 -4.37 13.31 21.42
N GLN A 201 -5.23 13.98 20.64
CA GLN A 201 -5.95 13.37 19.50
C GLN A 201 -5.13 13.43 18.21
N LEU A 202 -4.23 14.42 18.08
CA LEU A 202 -3.30 14.54 16.96
C LEU A 202 -2.15 13.52 17.04
N VAL A 203 -1.64 13.21 18.24
CA VAL A 203 -0.56 12.23 18.50
C VAL A 203 -0.66 10.94 17.67
N PRO A 204 -1.76 10.15 17.68
CA PRO A 204 -1.86 8.90 16.92
C PRO A 204 -1.97 9.11 15.41
N VAL A 205 -2.35 10.30 14.93
CA VAL A 205 -2.31 10.65 13.50
C VAL A 205 -0.87 10.96 13.10
N LEU A 206 -0.23 11.85 13.84
CA LEU A 206 1.14 12.31 13.65
C LEU A 206 2.15 11.16 13.71
N ALA A 207 2.01 10.25 14.67
CA ALA A 207 2.86 9.06 14.82
C ALA A 207 2.84 8.12 13.58
N ARG A 208 1.70 8.04 12.87
CA ARG A 208 1.58 7.24 11.64
C ARG A 208 2.34 7.86 10.47
N GLU A 209 2.34 9.18 10.35
CA GLU A 209 3.11 9.88 9.31
C GLU A 209 4.63 9.68 9.42
N PHE A 210 5.15 9.32 10.59
CA PHE A 210 6.57 8.97 10.72
C PHE A 210 6.99 7.72 9.93
N GLN A 211 6.05 6.84 9.56
CA GLN A 211 6.30 5.78 8.58
C GLN A 211 6.58 6.35 7.16
N TRP A 212 6.04 7.51 6.82
CA TRP A 212 6.40 8.25 5.60
C TRP A 212 7.66 9.09 5.77
N VAL A 213 7.91 9.69 6.94
CA VAL A 213 9.16 10.43 7.24
C VAL A 213 10.36 9.52 7.00
N VAL A 214 10.43 8.38 7.68
CA VAL A 214 11.49 7.36 7.51
C VAL A 214 11.59 6.85 6.06
N SER A 215 10.45 6.71 5.36
CA SER A 215 10.41 6.16 4.01
C SER A 215 10.74 7.15 2.89
N LYS A 216 10.55 8.46 3.11
CA LYS A 216 10.82 9.49 2.11
C LYS A 216 12.20 10.11 2.31
N SER A 217 12.71 10.09 3.53
CA SER A 217 14.07 10.53 3.85
C SER A 217 15.11 9.61 3.23
N ASP A 218 14.97 8.28 3.31
CA ASP A 218 15.98 7.33 2.79
C ASP A 218 16.35 7.62 1.31
N THR A 219 17.57 8.15 1.12
CA THR A 219 18.18 8.46 -0.18
C THR A 219 19.34 7.53 -0.52
N THR A 220 19.49 6.42 0.21
CA THR A 220 20.56 5.44 -0.03
C THR A 220 20.57 5.01 -1.51
N PRO A 221 21.75 5.00 -2.19
CA PRO A 221 21.84 4.61 -3.60
C PRO A 221 21.20 3.24 -3.84
N LYS A 222 20.06 3.26 -4.55
CA LYS A 222 19.19 2.10 -4.69
C LYS A 222 19.86 1.01 -5.53
N ARG A 223 19.64 -0.26 -5.15
CA ARG A 223 20.12 -1.41 -5.91
C ARG A 223 19.21 -1.65 -7.12
N GLN A 224 19.65 -1.17 -8.28
CA GLN A 224 19.00 -1.40 -9.57
C GLN A 224 18.62 -2.87 -9.74
N ALA A 225 17.33 -3.13 -9.95
CA ALA A 225 16.85 -4.48 -10.23
C ALA A 225 17.43 -4.98 -11.57
N LYS A 226 18.06 -6.17 -11.57
CA LYS A 226 18.41 -6.85 -12.82
C LYS A 226 17.12 -7.28 -13.54
N LEU A 227 16.80 -6.59 -14.64
CA LEU A 227 15.73 -6.97 -15.54
C LEU A 227 16.11 -8.18 -16.41
N PHE A 228 15.08 -8.80 -17.00
CA PHE A 228 15.11 -9.93 -17.96
C PHE A 228 15.38 -11.32 -17.33
N PRO A 229 14.55 -12.30 -17.73
CA PRO A 229 14.98 -13.22 -18.78
C PRO A 229 14.69 -12.76 -20.21
N SER A 230 15.40 -13.37 -21.16
CA SER A 230 15.25 -13.13 -22.60
C SER A 230 14.14 -13.96 -23.22
N ASP A 231 13.56 -13.45 -24.30
CA ASP A 231 12.47 -14.04 -25.10
C ASP A 231 11.15 -14.31 -24.34
N LEU A 232 10.43 -13.22 -24.05
CA LEU A 232 9.06 -13.24 -23.56
C LEU A 232 8.06 -13.93 -24.51
N LYS A 233 8.34 -14.06 -25.82
CA LYS A 233 7.42 -14.73 -26.76
C LYS A 233 7.41 -16.24 -26.55
N GLN A 234 8.51 -16.83 -26.11
CA GLN A 234 8.60 -18.25 -25.75
C GLN A 234 8.11 -18.55 -24.31
N ALA A 235 7.59 -17.57 -23.56
CA ALA A 235 7.02 -17.82 -22.24
C ALA A 235 5.76 -18.71 -22.36
N PRO A 236 5.72 -19.90 -21.72
CA PRO A 236 4.62 -20.86 -21.87
C PRO A 236 3.42 -20.42 -21.01
N ILE A 237 2.71 -19.41 -21.50
CA ILE A 237 1.63 -18.72 -20.81
C ILE A 237 0.30 -19.23 -21.35
N LYS A 238 -0.61 -19.64 -20.46
CA LYS A 238 -1.91 -20.19 -20.85
C LYS A 238 -3.11 -19.28 -20.57
N THR A 239 -4.22 -19.58 -21.23
CA THR A 239 -5.51 -18.93 -20.99
C THR A 239 -6.17 -19.46 -19.72
N ASN A 240 -7.09 -18.68 -19.14
CA ASN A 240 -7.85 -19.10 -17.96
C ASN A 240 -8.74 -20.33 -18.19
N GLN A 241 -9.04 -20.66 -19.46
CA GLN A 241 -9.86 -21.82 -19.84
C GLN A 241 -9.00 -23.09 -19.90
N GLU A 242 -7.83 -23.03 -20.54
CA GLU A 242 -6.88 -24.16 -20.54
C GLU A 242 -6.45 -24.51 -19.12
N ILE A 243 -6.06 -23.51 -18.30
CA ILE A 243 -5.62 -23.72 -16.91
C ILE A 243 -6.73 -24.38 -16.05
N ALA A 244 -8.00 -24.19 -16.40
CA ALA A 244 -9.13 -24.82 -15.71
C ALA A 244 -9.38 -26.28 -16.13
N ALA A 245 -8.81 -26.73 -17.26
CA ALA A 245 -8.92 -28.08 -17.79
C ALA A 245 -7.67 -28.96 -17.54
N MET A 246 -6.58 -28.38 -17.05
CA MET A 246 -5.30 -29.06 -16.78
C MET A 246 -5.31 -29.80 -15.43
N SER A 247 -4.58 -30.94 -15.35
CA SER A 247 -4.38 -31.66 -14.09
C SER A 247 -3.47 -30.91 -13.10
N GLY A 248 -3.26 -31.42 -11.88
CA GLY A 248 -2.25 -30.88 -10.97
C GLY A 248 -0.84 -31.02 -11.54
N GLU A 249 -0.55 -32.17 -12.14
CA GLU A 249 0.73 -32.52 -12.73
C GLU A 249 1.06 -31.68 -13.97
N ASP A 250 0.07 -31.38 -14.83
CA ASP A 250 0.25 -30.50 -15.99
C ASP A 250 0.48 -29.05 -15.55
N ARG A 251 -0.27 -28.60 -14.53
CA ARG A 251 -0.11 -27.25 -13.93
C ARG A 251 1.26 -27.08 -13.27
N GLU A 252 1.78 -28.11 -12.62
CA GLU A 252 3.15 -28.12 -12.07
C GLU A 252 4.22 -28.10 -13.19
N GLN A 253 4.06 -28.91 -14.24
CA GLN A 253 4.97 -28.89 -15.39
C GLN A 253 5.00 -27.51 -16.09
N LEU A 254 3.84 -26.86 -16.23
CA LEU A 254 3.74 -25.51 -16.79
C LEU A 254 4.47 -24.48 -15.91
N LEU A 255 4.32 -24.56 -14.58
CA LEU A 255 5.07 -23.71 -13.64
C LEU A 255 6.59 -23.93 -13.76
N GLN A 256 7.05 -25.18 -13.90
CA GLN A 256 8.47 -25.50 -14.09
C GLN A 256 9.03 -24.96 -15.41
N ALA A 257 8.21 -24.81 -16.44
CA ALA A 257 8.59 -24.16 -17.69
C ALA A 257 8.59 -22.62 -17.58
N LEU A 258 7.63 -22.04 -16.84
CA LEU A 258 7.60 -20.61 -16.51
C LEU A 258 8.81 -20.20 -15.66
N PHE A 259 9.27 -21.02 -14.70
CA PHE A 259 10.48 -20.78 -13.90
C PHE A 259 11.79 -20.66 -14.72
N ARG A 260 11.79 -21.10 -15.98
CA ARG A 260 12.96 -21.05 -16.88
C ARG A 260 12.95 -19.84 -17.83
N THR A 261 11.79 -19.20 -17.99
CA THR A 261 11.51 -18.26 -19.10
C THR A 261 10.92 -16.93 -18.64
N TYR A 262 10.21 -16.90 -17.51
CA TYR A 262 9.33 -15.78 -17.17
C TYR A 262 9.23 -15.50 -15.66
N LEU A 263 8.91 -16.51 -14.86
CA LEU A 263 8.62 -16.36 -13.43
C LEU A 263 9.91 -16.47 -12.61
N THR A 264 10.31 -15.37 -11.95
CA THR A 264 11.48 -15.35 -11.07
C THR A 264 11.09 -15.52 -9.60
N THR A 265 11.88 -16.25 -8.82
CA THR A 265 11.62 -16.49 -7.38
C THR A 265 12.69 -15.95 -6.43
N THR A 266 13.73 -15.34 -6.99
CA THR A 266 14.77 -14.62 -6.25
C THR A 266 14.38 -13.17 -5.97
N ASP A 267 14.94 -12.63 -4.89
CA ASP A 267 14.94 -11.21 -4.59
C ASP A 267 15.73 -10.42 -5.67
N ARG A 268 15.08 -9.44 -6.29
CA ARG A 268 15.68 -8.62 -7.36
C ARG A 268 16.71 -7.60 -6.86
N HIS A 269 16.77 -7.35 -5.55
CA HIS A 269 17.67 -6.36 -4.93
C HIS A 269 18.73 -6.99 -4.02
N ASN A 270 18.83 -8.32 -3.94
CA ASN A 270 19.75 -9.06 -3.05
C ASN A 270 19.71 -8.61 -1.56
N SER A 271 18.58 -8.11 -1.06
CA SER A 271 18.43 -7.70 0.35
C SER A 271 18.74 -8.84 1.33
N LEU A 272 18.47 -10.08 0.91
CA LEU A 272 18.76 -11.33 1.63
C LEU A 272 20.25 -11.75 1.62
N GLU A 273 21.14 -11.04 0.94
CA GLU A 273 22.56 -11.38 0.82
C GLU A 273 23.30 -11.07 2.13
N GLY A 274 23.91 -12.09 2.74
CA GLY A 274 24.57 -12.02 4.05
C GLY A 274 23.64 -11.99 5.26
N GLN A 275 22.31 -11.92 5.07
CA GLN A 275 21.35 -11.82 6.16
C GLN A 275 21.10 -13.15 6.88
N PRO A 276 20.78 -13.14 8.19
CA PRO A 276 20.34 -14.32 8.91
C PRO A 276 18.94 -14.76 8.45
N TYR A 277 18.72 -16.07 8.38
CA TYR A 277 17.43 -16.67 8.02
C TYR A 277 16.68 -17.14 9.28
N TYR A 278 15.37 -17.36 9.17
CA TYR A 278 14.60 -17.95 10.26
C TYR A 278 14.54 -19.48 10.19
N GLU A 279 14.68 -20.08 11.36
CA GLU A 279 14.35 -21.47 11.63
C GLU A 279 12.85 -21.73 11.36
N THR A 280 12.52 -22.85 10.71
CA THR A 280 11.14 -23.16 10.35
C THR A 280 10.29 -23.43 11.59
N GLY A 281 9.16 -22.74 11.73
CA GLY A 281 8.25 -22.85 12.88
C GLY A 281 8.69 -22.05 14.11
N SER A 282 9.70 -21.19 13.99
CA SER A 282 10.43 -20.60 15.13
C SER A 282 10.82 -19.15 14.88
N THR A 283 10.93 -18.34 15.93
CA THR A 283 11.45 -16.96 15.84
C THR A 283 12.97 -16.88 15.86
N THR A 284 13.67 -18.02 16.05
CA THR A 284 15.14 -18.10 16.02
C THR A 284 15.68 -17.64 14.66
N ARG A 285 16.63 -16.72 14.69
CA ARG A 285 17.43 -16.31 13.52
C ARG A 285 18.78 -17.03 13.53
N ILE A 286 19.14 -17.65 12.42
CA ILE A 286 20.39 -18.38 12.23
C ILE A 286 21.29 -17.61 11.26
N PRO A 287 22.56 -17.30 11.62
CA PRO A 287 23.51 -16.68 10.70
C PRO A 287 23.80 -17.58 9.48
N PRO A 288 23.98 -17.00 8.27
CA PRO A 288 24.19 -17.80 7.07
C PRO A 288 25.63 -18.33 7.00
N ALA A 289 25.81 -19.58 6.59
CA ALA A 289 27.14 -20.19 6.41
C ALA A 289 27.90 -19.63 5.19
N GLN A 290 27.19 -19.04 4.22
CA GLN A 290 27.72 -18.39 3.01
C GLN A 290 26.80 -17.21 2.65
N PRO A 291 27.29 -16.11 2.05
CA PRO A 291 26.49 -14.90 1.80
C PRO A 291 25.20 -15.13 1.00
N ASP A 292 25.18 -16.09 0.06
CA ASP A 292 24.02 -16.38 -0.77
C ASP A 292 23.08 -17.46 -0.18
N PHE A 293 23.41 -18.05 0.97
CA PHE A 293 22.67 -19.16 1.56
C PHE A 293 21.21 -18.80 1.84
N THR A 294 20.97 -17.65 2.48
CA THR A 294 19.62 -17.16 2.81
C THR A 294 18.80 -16.87 1.55
N THR A 295 19.43 -16.39 0.47
CA THR A 295 18.76 -16.17 -0.82
C THR A 295 18.35 -17.51 -1.45
N LYS A 296 19.24 -18.51 -1.46
CA LYS A 296 18.95 -19.87 -1.97
C LYS A 296 17.85 -20.57 -1.17
N LEU A 297 17.91 -20.51 0.16
CA LEU A 297 16.93 -21.12 1.05
C LEU A 297 15.53 -20.59 0.78
N TYR A 298 15.38 -19.27 0.63
CA TYR A 298 14.10 -18.65 0.40
C TYR A 298 13.59 -18.77 -1.05
N ASP A 299 14.47 -18.81 -2.05
CA ASP A 299 14.11 -19.21 -3.44
C ASP A 299 13.52 -20.63 -3.48
N ILE A 300 14.15 -21.59 -2.79
CA ILE A 300 13.65 -22.97 -2.67
C ILE A 300 12.27 -23.01 -2.01
N ARG A 301 12.10 -22.42 -0.82
CA ARG A 301 10.79 -22.43 -0.10
C ARG A 301 9.67 -21.78 -0.94
N VAL A 302 9.96 -20.73 -1.70
CA VAL A 302 8.96 -20.13 -2.60
C VAL A 302 8.63 -21.06 -3.76
N ARG A 303 9.63 -21.67 -4.41
CA ARG A 303 9.38 -22.64 -5.51
C ARG A 303 8.50 -23.80 -5.05
N GLU A 304 8.81 -24.42 -3.91
CA GLU A 304 7.99 -25.48 -3.32
C GLU A 304 6.56 -25.00 -3.03
N ALA A 305 6.40 -23.83 -2.41
CA ALA A 305 5.08 -23.27 -2.10
C ALA A 305 4.25 -23.00 -3.36
N LEU A 306 4.87 -22.47 -4.42
CA LEU A 306 4.22 -22.24 -5.71
C LEU A 306 3.84 -23.56 -6.41
N GLN A 307 4.70 -24.60 -6.32
CA GLN A 307 4.38 -25.95 -6.82
C GLN A 307 3.13 -26.51 -6.13
N LYS A 308 3.03 -26.38 -4.79
CA LYS A 308 1.82 -26.77 -4.05
C LYS A 308 0.58 -26.03 -4.55
N ILE A 309 0.65 -24.70 -4.66
CA ILE A 309 -0.48 -23.87 -5.13
C ILE A 309 -1.00 -24.32 -6.50
N VAL A 310 -0.12 -24.60 -7.47
CA VAL A 310 -0.57 -24.98 -8.82
C VAL A 310 -0.97 -26.44 -8.94
N ARG A 311 -0.44 -27.34 -8.09
CA ARG A 311 -0.68 -28.78 -8.16
C ARG A 311 -1.94 -29.20 -7.40
N GLU A 312 -2.07 -28.77 -6.16
CA GLU A 312 -3.05 -29.32 -5.21
C GLU A 312 -4.49 -28.85 -5.53
N PRO A 313 -5.52 -29.69 -5.32
CA PRO A 313 -6.89 -29.38 -5.71
C PRO A 313 -7.50 -28.26 -4.85
N ASP A 314 -7.22 -28.25 -3.54
CA ASP A 314 -7.70 -27.25 -2.57
C ASP A 314 -7.45 -25.80 -3.03
N PHE A 315 -6.30 -25.52 -3.64
CA PHE A 315 -5.97 -24.19 -4.16
C PHE A 315 -6.76 -23.81 -5.42
N GLN A 316 -7.18 -24.78 -6.23
CA GLN A 316 -8.08 -24.58 -7.36
C GLN A 316 -9.51 -24.28 -6.90
N GLU A 317 -9.95 -24.88 -5.79
CA GLU A 317 -11.29 -24.64 -5.22
C GLU A 317 -11.36 -23.33 -4.41
N GLN A 318 -10.40 -23.12 -3.51
CA GLN A 318 -10.40 -22.01 -2.54
C GLN A 318 -9.76 -20.73 -3.11
N THR A 319 -8.71 -20.87 -3.93
CA THR A 319 -7.93 -19.73 -4.48
C THR A 319 -7.78 -19.77 -6.02
N PRO A 320 -8.84 -20.03 -6.81
CA PRO A 320 -8.72 -20.22 -8.27
C PRO A 320 -8.11 -19.03 -9.01
N LYS A 321 -8.16 -17.80 -8.50
CA LYS A 321 -7.48 -16.66 -9.14
C LYS A 321 -5.96 -16.74 -8.96
N ALA A 322 -5.46 -17.31 -7.86
CA ALA A 322 -4.03 -17.47 -7.59
C ALA A 322 -3.39 -18.44 -8.59
N VAL A 323 -3.95 -19.66 -8.69
CA VAL A 323 -3.50 -20.69 -9.67
C VAL A 323 -3.49 -20.12 -11.09
N ARG A 324 -4.61 -19.49 -11.50
CA ARG A 324 -4.70 -18.86 -12.83
C ARG A 324 -3.68 -17.73 -13.00
N SER A 325 -3.47 -16.86 -12.02
CA SER A 325 -2.56 -15.71 -12.16
C SER A 325 -1.07 -16.09 -12.20
N LEU A 326 -0.69 -17.20 -11.58
CA LEU A 326 0.65 -17.80 -11.73
C LEU A 326 0.84 -18.33 -13.16
N LEU A 327 -0.09 -19.15 -13.64
CA LEU A 327 0.06 -19.89 -14.91
C LEU A 327 -0.33 -19.08 -16.17
N ASN A 328 -1.08 -17.98 -16.01
CA ASN A 328 -1.48 -17.08 -17.09
C ASN A 328 -0.51 -15.89 -17.30
N GLY A 329 0.62 -15.89 -16.58
CA GLY A 329 1.69 -14.90 -16.70
C GLY A 329 1.46 -13.60 -15.91
N LYS A 330 0.33 -13.40 -15.22
CA LYS A 330 0.14 -12.18 -14.42
C LYS A 330 1.19 -12.03 -13.32
N ILE A 331 1.63 -13.11 -12.70
CA ILE A 331 2.74 -13.10 -11.73
C ILE A 331 4.07 -13.32 -12.46
N TRP A 332 5.00 -12.38 -12.35
CA TRP A 332 6.37 -12.48 -12.90
C TRP A 332 7.47 -12.62 -11.84
N ASN A 333 7.14 -12.37 -10.56
CA ASN A 333 8.07 -12.50 -9.45
C ASN A 333 7.30 -12.82 -8.16
N VAL A 334 7.79 -13.78 -7.39
CA VAL A 334 7.36 -14.02 -6.00
C VAL A 334 8.64 -14.19 -5.20
N ALA A 335 8.91 -13.29 -4.25
CA ALA A 335 10.19 -13.29 -3.57
C ALA A 335 10.05 -12.90 -2.10
N PHE A 336 10.83 -13.56 -1.25
CA PHE A 336 11.17 -13.03 0.06
C PHE A 336 12.10 -11.82 -0.09
N ALA A 337 11.98 -10.86 0.81
CA ALA A 337 12.90 -9.72 0.93
C ALA A 337 13.09 -9.33 2.40
N ASP A 338 14.27 -8.82 2.73
CA ASP A 338 14.52 -8.14 3.99
C ASP A 338 14.02 -6.70 3.89
N ILE A 339 12.95 -6.41 4.64
CA ILE A 339 12.31 -5.09 4.67
C ILE A 339 11.91 -4.75 6.12
N HIS A 340 12.90 -4.42 6.96
CA HIS A 340 12.68 -3.90 8.32
C HIS A 340 11.65 -2.75 8.36
N ASN A 341 11.70 -1.87 7.33
CA ASN A 341 11.06 -0.55 7.35
C ASN A 341 9.68 -0.44 6.69
N ARG A 342 9.02 -1.59 6.52
CA ARG A 342 7.58 -1.67 6.22
C ARG A 342 6.84 -2.44 7.30
N ASP A 343 5.56 -2.16 7.39
CA ASP A 343 4.52 -2.72 8.27
C ASP A 343 3.97 -4.05 7.73
N TRP A 344 3.70 -4.13 6.43
CA TRP A 344 3.06 -5.28 5.77
C TRP A 344 3.88 -6.59 5.82
N ALA A 345 3.15 -7.71 5.95
CA ALA A 345 3.67 -9.07 5.85
C ALA A 345 3.90 -9.51 4.39
N THR A 346 2.91 -9.27 3.52
CA THR A 346 2.99 -9.50 2.07
C THR A 346 2.58 -8.26 1.28
N ARG A 347 3.05 -8.17 0.03
CA ARG A 347 2.66 -7.09 -0.90
C ARG A 347 2.74 -7.53 -2.36
N THR A 348 1.59 -7.79 -2.97
CA THR A 348 1.44 -7.71 -4.43
C THR A 348 1.63 -6.26 -4.87
N ARG A 349 2.46 -6.05 -5.88
CA ARG A 349 2.65 -4.81 -6.64
C ARG A 349 2.39 -5.11 -8.11
N VAL A 350 1.46 -4.41 -8.72
CA VAL A 350 1.17 -4.49 -10.17
C VAL A 350 1.90 -3.33 -10.86
N VAL A 351 2.53 -3.54 -12.02
CA VAL A 351 3.21 -2.46 -12.76
C VAL A 351 2.21 -1.52 -13.46
N PRO A 352 2.59 -0.27 -13.80
CA PRO A 352 1.79 0.62 -14.65
C PRO A 352 1.24 -0.07 -15.91
N LYS A 353 0.03 0.31 -16.35
CA LYS A 353 -0.59 -0.29 -17.55
C LYS A 353 0.24 0.03 -18.80
N GLU A 354 0.93 1.15 -18.77
CA GLU A 354 1.88 1.69 -19.74
C GLU A 354 3.16 0.83 -19.80
N GLN A 355 3.45 0.07 -18.74
CA GLN A 355 4.54 -0.91 -18.63
C GLN A 355 4.02 -2.36 -18.82
N SER A 356 2.83 -2.54 -19.40
CA SER A 356 2.36 -3.86 -19.81
C SER A 356 3.28 -4.46 -20.89
N ILE A 357 3.60 -5.74 -20.73
CA ILE A 357 4.45 -6.47 -21.67
C ILE A 357 3.62 -7.37 -22.58
N THR A 358 4.21 -7.76 -23.71
CA THR A 358 3.65 -8.78 -24.61
C THR A 358 4.41 -10.08 -24.37
N ALA A 359 3.72 -11.17 -24.07
CA ALA A 359 4.36 -12.45 -23.75
C ALA A 359 3.53 -13.68 -24.18
N GLY A 360 4.22 -14.78 -24.44
CA GLY A 360 3.67 -16.03 -24.96
C GLY A 360 3.34 -16.01 -26.46
N GLU A 361 3.07 -17.19 -27.00
CA GLU A 361 2.88 -17.43 -28.45
C GLU A 361 1.68 -16.67 -29.04
N GLU A 362 0.68 -16.35 -28.22
CA GLU A 362 -0.50 -15.56 -28.60
C GLU A 362 -0.25 -14.04 -28.62
N ASP A 363 0.99 -13.57 -28.39
CA ASP A 363 1.34 -12.15 -28.20
C ASP A 363 0.39 -11.43 -27.20
N LYS A 364 0.14 -12.10 -26.07
CA LYS A 364 -0.80 -11.68 -25.05
C LYS A 364 -0.28 -10.48 -24.28
N THR A 365 -1.05 -9.39 -24.24
CA THR A 365 -0.76 -8.24 -23.36
C THR A 365 -1.02 -8.61 -21.91
N ILE A 366 -0.01 -8.44 -21.07
CA ILE A 366 -0.02 -8.74 -19.63
C ILE A 366 0.45 -7.50 -18.87
N GLN A 367 -0.16 -7.23 -17.72
CA GLN A 367 0.32 -6.26 -16.74
C GLN A 367 0.97 -7.04 -15.59
N PRO A 368 2.31 -7.20 -15.57
CA PRO A 368 2.99 -8.02 -14.56
C PRO A 368 2.76 -7.57 -13.12
N ALA A 369 2.82 -8.53 -12.21
CA ALA A 369 2.73 -8.32 -10.78
C ALA A 369 3.83 -9.08 -10.03
N THR A 370 4.51 -8.38 -9.12
CA THR A 370 5.45 -8.94 -8.14
C THR A 370 4.72 -9.19 -6.83
N VAL A 371 4.93 -10.33 -6.19
CA VAL A 371 4.56 -10.57 -4.79
C VAL A 371 5.82 -10.53 -3.93
N LEU A 372 5.89 -9.55 -3.02
CA LEU A 372 6.94 -9.48 -2.01
C LEU A 372 6.46 -10.08 -0.69
N ILE A 373 7.35 -10.80 -0.01
CA ILE A 373 7.11 -11.46 1.27
C ILE A 373 8.17 -10.96 2.27
N ASN A 374 7.76 -10.24 3.31
CA ASN A 374 8.69 -9.62 4.24
C ASN A 374 9.18 -10.65 5.28
N ILE A 375 10.45 -11.07 5.22
CA ILE A 375 10.95 -12.18 6.07
C ILE A 375 10.72 -11.94 7.58
N HIS A 376 10.68 -10.68 8.02
CA HIS A 376 10.65 -10.31 9.44
C HIS A 376 9.26 -10.03 10.01
N ARG A 377 8.23 -9.88 9.18
CA ARG A 377 6.88 -9.51 9.65
C ARG A 377 6.02 -10.74 9.89
N SER A 378 5.36 -10.78 11.03
CA SER A 378 4.19 -11.63 11.26
C SER A 378 2.97 -11.00 10.59
N ALA A 379 1.92 -11.79 10.35
CA ALA A 379 0.65 -11.26 9.89
C ALA A 379 0.02 -10.33 10.95
N SER A 380 -0.69 -9.30 10.49
CA SER A 380 -1.54 -8.42 11.30
C SER A 380 -2.95 -9.03 11.44
N PRO A 381 -3.75 -8.68 12.46
CA PRO A 381 -5.12 -9.20 12.62
C PRO A 381 -6.04 -8.97 11.41
N ASP A 382 -5.77 -7.92 10.61
CA ASP A 382 -6.50 -7.58 9.38
C ASP A 382 -6.02 -8.36 8.14
N ASP A 383 -4.89 -9.08 8.21
CA ASP A 383 -4.39 -9.89 7.09
C ASP A 383 -5.24 -11.16 6.92
N PRO A 384 -5.65 -11.55 5.69
CA PRO A 384 -6.56 -12.67 5.45
C PRO A 384 -5.97 -14.06 5.78
N PHE A 385 -4.73 -14.13 6.27
CA PHE A 385 -4.00 -15.33 6.67
C PHE A 385 -3.55 -15.32 8.15
N PHE A 386 -3.96 -14.33 8.96
CA PHE A 386 -3.50 -14.13 10.35
C PHE A 386 -3.46 -15.40 11.21
N GLU A 387 -4.60 -16.09 11.34
CA GLU A 387 -4.75 -17.31 12.14
C GLU A 387 -3.83 -18.45 11.65
N GLU A 388 -3.56 -18.53 10.35
CA GLU A 388 -2.72 -19.59 9.79
C GLU A 388 -1.25 -19.42 10.15
N THR A 389 -0.76 -18.18 10.26
CA THR A 389 0.64 -17.90 10.58
C THR A 389 0.94 -18.01 12.06
N LYS A 390 -0.08 -18.01 12.94
CA LYS A 390 0.06 -18.16 14.41
C LYS A 390 1.07 -17.17 15.03
N GLY A 391 1.12 -15.96 14.49
CA GLY A 391 2.07 -14.93 14.91
C GLY A 391 3.55 -15.16 14.50
N LEU A 392 3.89 -16.21 13.76
CA LEU A 392 5.23 -16.42 13.22
C LEU A 392 5.54 -15.38 12.12
N PRO A 393 6.80 -14.92 12.00
CA PRO A 393 7.23 -14.08 10.90
C PRO A 393 7.26 -14.87 9.58
N MET A 394 7.01 -14.23 8.44
CA MET A 394 6.86 -14.94 7.15
C MET A 394 8.07 -15.83 6.82
N GLY A 395 9.29 -15.38 7.16
CA GLY A 395 10.52 -16.15 6.93
C GLY A 395 10.62 -17.44 7.75
N ALA A 396 9.84 -17.59 8.82
CA ALA A 396 9.77 -18.80 9.65
C ALA A 396 8.68 -19.78 9.19
N LEU A 397 7.80 -19.41 8.26
CA LEU A 397 6.65 -20.25 7.91
C LEU A 397 7.09 -21.56 7.24
N PRO A 398 6.49 -22.71 7.62
CA PRO A 398 6.55 -23.93 6.83
C PRO A 398 5.98 -23.69 5.43
N THR A 399 6.54 -24.35 4.41
CA THR A 399 6.11 -24.27 3.00
C THR A 399 4.59 -24.41 2.82
N GLU A 400 3.96 -25.27 3.63
CA GLU A 400 2.52 -25.51 3.70
C GLU A 400 1.69 -24.28 4.08
N ILE A 401 2.13 -23.49 5.06
CA ILE A 401 1.47 -22.23 5.46
C ILE A 401 1.82 -21.12 4.46
N LEU A 402 3.08 -21.08 4.02
CA LEU A 402 3.58 -20.12 3.04
C LEU A 402 2.80 -20.18 1.71
N ALA A 403 2.44 -21.39 1.26
CA ALA A 403 1.59 -21.60 0.08
C ALA A 403 0.22 -20.92 0.24
N ARG A 404 -0.47 -21.05 1.37
CA ARG A 404 -1.76 -20.37 1.61
C ARG A 404 -1.62 -18.86 1.77
N VAL A 405 -0.56 -18.37 2.42
CA VAL A 405 -0.24 -16.93 2.50
C VAL A 405 -0.08 -16.33 1.10
N ILE A 406 0.78 -16.93 0.26
CA ILE A 406 1.01 -16.47 -1.13
C ILE A 406 -0.29 -16.58 -1.96
N ALA A 407 -1.05 -17.66 -1.82
CA ALA A 407 -2.28 -17.85 -2.58
C ALA A 407 -3.36 -16.82 -2.23
N ARG A 408 -3.59 -16.54 -0.94
CA ARG A 408 -4.52 -15.49 -0.47
C ARG A 408 -4.09 -14.11 -0.95
N GLU A 409 -2.81 -13.75 -0.76
CA GLU A 409 -2.26 -12.47 -1.25
C GLU A 409 -2.56 -12.25 -2.75
N ILE A 410 -2.29 -13.25 -3.61
CA ILE A 410 -2.56 -13.17 -5.05
C ILE A 410 -4.07 -13.15 -5.35
N GLN A 411 -4.85 -14.03 -4.69
CA GLN A 411 -6.30 -14.17 -4.88
C GLN A 411 -7.03 -12.85 -4.66
N ASP A 412 -6.63 -12.07 -3.67
CA ASP A 412 -7.35 -10.86 -3.28
C ASP A 412 -6.75 -9.61 -3.94
N ASN A 413 -5.44 -9.38 -3.79
CA ASN A 413 -4.83 -8.10 -4.15
C ASN A 413 -4.64 -7.88 -5.67
N ILE A 414 -4.45 -8.92 -6.48
CA ILE A 414 -3.95 -8.76 -7.86
C ILE A 414 -4.90 -8.00 -8.79
N THR A 415 -6.22 -8.07 -8.53
CA THR A 415 -7.23 -7.40 -9.36
C THR A 415 -7.62 -6.05 -8.76
N GLU A 416 -7.71 -5.96 -7.44
CA GLU A 416 -8.12 -4.74 -6.74
C GLU A 416 -7.09 -3.61 -6.90
N LYS A 417 -5.79 -3.92 -6.80
CA LYS A 417 -4.71 -2.94 -7.04
C LYS A 417 -4.64 -2.51 -8.51
N SER A 418 -4.79 -3.44 -9.45
CA SER A 418 -4.80 -3.17 -10.91
C SER A 418 -5.92 -2.20 -11.31
N MET A 419 -7.12 -2.29 -10.70
CA MET A 419 -8.26 -1.44 -11.06
C MET A 419 -8.41 -0.14 -10.24
N ARG A 420 -7.87 -0.04 -9.02
CA ARG A 420 -8.03 1.17 -8.16
C ARG A 420 -6.95 2.25 -8.30
N GLY A 421 -5.98 2.09 -9.20
CA GLY A 421 -4.92 3.09 -9.42
C GLY A 421 -3.82 3.12 -8.34
N HIS A 422 -3.86 2.24 -7.33
CA HIS A 422 -2.77 2.04 -6.36
C HIS A 422 -1.44 1.65 -7.03
N VAL A 423 -1.48 1.20 -8.29
CA VAL A 423 -0.34 0.95 -9.17
C VAL A 423 0.72 2.07 -9.13
N ALA A 424 0.32 3.34 -9.23
CA ALA A 424 1.26 4.47 -9.17
C ALA A 424 1.94 4.60 -7.78
N GLN A 425 1.20 4.27 -6.72
CA GLN A 425 1.70 4.27 -5.34
C GLN A 425 2.65 3.08 -5.06
N ASP A 426 2.47 1.96 -5.75
CA ASP A 426 3.37 0.80 -5.70
C ASP A 426 4.68 1.05 -6.48
N GLU A 427 4.64 1.74 -7.63
CA GLU A 427 5.85 2.20 -8.35
C GLU A 427 6.66 3.19 -7.52
N LEU A 428 6.00 4.17 -6.89
CA LEU A 428 6.66 5.22 -6.12
C LEU A 428 7.08 4.79 -4.71
N SER A 429 6.64 3.62 -4.25
CA SER A 429 7.14 2.95 -3.04
C SER A 429 8.12 1.80 -3.34
N ALA A 430 8.39 1.50 -4.61
CA ALA A 430 9.35 0.49 -5.01
C ALA A 430 10.80 0.95 -4.74
N PRO A 431 11.71 0.04 -4.35
CA PRO A 431 13.11 0.21 -4.69
C PRO A 431 13.22 0.18 -6.22
N GLN A 432 13.73 1.25 -6.81
CA GLN A 432 14.07 1.37 -8.23
C GLN A 432 15.51 0.90 -8.42
#